data_AF-A0A517DR72-F1
#
_entry.id   AF-A0A517DR72-F1
#
_cell.length_a   1.000
_cell.length_b   1.000
_cell.length_c   1.000
_cell.angle_alpha   90.00
_cell.angle_beta   90.00
_cell.angle_gamma   90.00
#
_symmetry.space_group_name_H-M   'P 1'
#
loop_
_entity.id
_entity.type
_entity.pdbx_description
1 polymer ?
#
loop_
_entity_poly.entity_id
_entity_poly.type
_entity_poly.pdbx_seq_one_letter_code
_entity_poly.pdbx_strand_id
1 'polypeptide(L)'
;MFLKKSLPKLVFTTLLLAVLLVSGSSLARSNPTGPDCIALTWSGDPRTTQAITWQTPDPALDQVQYIIAGPGQGLPGAAKTATATKEYLPGQETAVHVFSACLTDLQPDTRYLYRLGNGTAWGDFHSFQTAADAVTRFTFLVFGDSQSDDLYTTWRQTLQLAYQAQPAAAFFTNVGDLVNTGTDFNEWQAWFAASQGVINRIPAMPLTGNHEMYTPRWKVNEPPALFTAQFQLPRNGPAGLTEQVYSFDYGNVHFVMLDSQEREEQLFNPDMLARQREWLDQDLARTDKPWKIVFLHRPPYHNDRIQAAFVPLFDKYQVDVVFSGHEHIYARTYPLYGGNRAPGPDRGTVYITAGRSGTKAHDRAAAGLWDEAFYNPLDQPNYLTVQVQDDTLTVKAWQQDGALIDQWQLAKAAPARLKMAQ
;
A
#
# COMPACT_ATOMS: atom_id res chain seq x y z
N MET A 1 -41.92 32.56 63.90
CA MET A 1 -40.44 32.58 63.76
C MET A 1 -40.03 31.41 62.86
N PHE A 2 -39.78 31.71 61.59
CA PHE A 2 -39.06 30.97 60.53
C PHE A 2 -38.89 29.43 60.61
N LEU A 3 -39.49 28.67 59.67
CA LEU A 3 -38.88 28.24 58.38
C LEU A 3 -39.64 27.06 57.72
N LYS A 4 -39.76 27.17 56.39
CA LYS A 4 -39.70 26.12 55.34
C LYS A 4 -40.78 25.03 55.29
N LYS A 5 -41.65 25.12 54.27
CA LYS A 5 -42.16 23.97 53.51
C LYS A 5 -41.43 23.91 52.16
N SER A 6 -40.66 22.86 51.96
CA SER A 6 -40.00 22.49 50.69
C SER A 6 -40.93 21.59 49.88
N LEU A 7 -41.22 21.98 48.63
CA LEU A 7 -41.75 21.08 47.59
C LEU A 7 -40.59 20.32 46.91
N PRO A 8 -40.84 19.13 46.33
CA PRO A 8 -39.79 18.28 45.76
C PRO A 8 -39.30 18.79 44.39
N LYS A 9 -38.01 18.60 44.16
CA LYS A 9 -37.31 18.88 42.91
C LYS A 9 -37.77 17.91 41.81
N LEU A 10 -38.35 18.45 40.75
CA LEU A 10 -38.47 17.76 39.46
C LEU A 10 -37.12 17.90 38.75
N VAL A 11 -36.38 16.80 38.64
CA VAL A 11 -35.12 16.77 37.88
C VAL A 11 -35.49 16.59 36.41
N PHE A 12 -35.42 17.69 35.64
CA PHE A 12 -35.36 17.62 34.19
C PHE A 12 -33.90 17.34 33.80
N THR A 13 -33.60 16.10 33.43
CA THR A 13 -32.32 15.76 32.79
C THR A 13 -32.44 16.15 31.32
N THR A 14 -31.87 17.29 30.96
CA THR A 14 -31.74 17.72 29.56
C THR A 14 -30.70 16.84 28.89
N LEU A 15 -31.15 15.84 28.10
CA LEU A 15 -30.28 15.09 27.21
C LEU A 15 -29.93 16.01 26.03
N LEU A 16 -28.73 16.59 26.04
CA LEU A 16 -28.21 17.35 24.91
C LEU A 16 -27.86 16.35 23.79
N LEU A 17 -28.80 16.11 22.89
CA LEU A 17 -28.52 15.40 21.64
C LEU A 17 -27.73 16.37 20.75
N ALA A 18 -26.40 16.26 20.78
CA ALA A 18 -25.55 16.90 19.77
C ALA A 18 -25.74 16.14 18.46
N VAL A 19 -26.72 16.57 17.66
CA VAL A 19 -26.82 16.17 16.26
C VAL A 19 -25.65 16.86 15.55
N LEU A 20 -24.55 16.13 15.39
CA LEU A 20 -23.52 16.45 14.41
C LEU A 20 -24.18 16.33 13.03
N LEU A 21 -24.67 17.47 12.53
CA LEU A 21 -24.94 17.66 11.12
C LEU A 21 -23.61 17.45 10.38
N VAL A 22 -23.36 16.22 9.95
CA VAL A 22 -22.43 15.95 8.86
C VAL A 22 -23.07 16.62 7.66
N SER A 23 -22.69 17.87 7.41
CA SER A 23 -22.96 18.52 6.14
C SER A 23 -22.33 17.63 5.08
N GLY A 24 -23.18 16.89 4.36
CA GLY A 24 -22.80 16.24 3.11
C GLY A 24 -22.35 17.35 2.17
N SER A 25 -21.06 17.66 2.20
CA SER A 25 -20.41 18.40 1.15
C SER A 25 -20.54 17.52 -0.09
N SER A 26 -21.51 17.85 -0.93
CA SER A 26 -21.46 17.50 -2.35
C SER A 26 -20.03 17.79 -2.80
N LEU A 27 -19.32 16.76 -3.28
CA LEU A 27 -18.03 16.92 -3.93
C LEU A 27 -18.26 17.79 -5.17
N ALA A 28 -18.23 19.11 -4.98
CA ALA A 28 -18.05 20.04 -6.06
C ALA A 28 -16.66 19.71 -6.62
N ARG A 29 -16.64 19.20 -7.84
CA ARG A 29 -15.43 18.94 -8.62
C ARG A 29 -14.61 20.23 -8.65
N SER A 30 -13.60 20.34 -7.79
CA SER A 30 -12.73 21.50 -7.72
C SER A 30 -11.87 21.51 -8.99
N ASN A 31 -12.07 22.52 -9.83
CA ASN A 31 -11.38 22.80 -11.10
C ASN A 31 -11.20 21.58 -12.05
N PRO A 32 -12.02 21.45 -13.11
CA PRO A 32 -11.92 20.35 -14.09
C PRO A 32 -10.61 20.32 -14.91
N THR A 33 -9.63 21.18 -14.60
CA THR A 33 -8.33 21.31 -15.28
C THR A 33 -7.13 21.27 -14.30
N GLY A 34 -7.35 21.04 -13.00
CA GLY A 34 -6.28 20.95 -12.01
C GLY A 34 -5.65 19.54 -11.93
N PRO A 35 -4.54 19.40 -11.19
CA PRO A 35 -3.93 18.10 -10.93
C PRO A 35 -4.89 17.16 -10.18
N ASP A 36 -5.05 15.94 -10.67
CA ASP A 36 -5.84 14.85 -10.07
C ASP A 36 -4.99 13.57 -9.98
N CYS A 37 -5.53 12.50 -9.41
CA CYS A 37 -4.85 11.21 -9.22
C CYS A 37 -3.46 11.34 -8.57
N ILE A 38 -3.31 12.32 -7.67
CA ILE A 38 -2.06 12.60 -6.98
C ILE A 38 -1.68 11.40 -6.12
N ALA A 39 -0.52 10.82 -6.35
CA ALA A 39 -0.02 9.69 -5.58
C ALA A 39 1.42 9.89 -5.12
N LEU A 40 1.69 9.43 -3.91
CA LEU A 40 3.02 9.32 -3.35
C LEU A 40 3.48 7.87 -3.46
N THR A 41 4.72 7.66 -3.89
CA THR A 41 5.41 6.36 -3.91
C THR A 41 6.87 6.56 -3.49
N TRP A 42 7.61 5.48 -3.26
CA TRP A 42 9.06 5.54 -3.14
C TRP A 42 9.71 4.88 -4.35
N SER A 43 10.48 5.64 -5.13
CA SER A 43 11.32 5.12 -6.23
C SER A 43 12.81 5.09 -5.88
N GLY A 44 13.17 5.69 -4.73
CA GLY A 44 14.53 5.74 -4.16
C GLY A 44 14.49 5.60 -2.65
N ASP A 45 15.54 6.09 -1.96
CA ASP A 45 15.64 6.02 -0.50
C ASP A 45 14.56 6.88 0.19
N PRO A 46 13.66 6.30 1.00
CA PRO A 46 12.58 7.04 1.69
C PRO A 46 13.05 8.15 2.65
N ARG A 47 14.34 8.16 3.02
CA ARG A 47 14.92 9.17 3.91
C ARG A 47 15.23 10.47 3.18
N THR A 48 15.59 10.38 1.90
CA THR A 48 16.14 11.51 1.13
C THR A 48 15.41 11.74 -0.18
N THR A 49 14.41 10.92 -0.51
CA THR A 49 13.64 11.03 -1.75
C THR A 49 12.14 10.86 -1.52
N GLN A 50 11.33 11.43 -2.43
CA GLN A 50 9.89 11.23 -2.50
C GLN A 50 9.43 11.33 -3.95
N ALA A 51 8.80 10.27 -4.46
CA ALA A 51 8.16 10.31 -5.77
C ALA A 51 6.73 10.80 -5.66
N ILE A 52 6.34 11.63 -6.62
CA ILE A 52 4.99 12.21 -6.73
C ILE A 52 4.55 12.07 -8.18
N THR A 53 3.42 11.38 -8.38
CA THR A 53 2.74 11.33 -9.67
C THR A 53 1.41 12.06 -9.62
N TRP A 54 0.98 12.61 -10.75
CA TRP A 54 -0.34 13.22 -10.90
C TRP A 54 -0.79 13.23 -12.36
N GLN A 55 -2.07 13.48 -12.56
CA GLN A 55 -2.71 13.53 -13.87
C GLN A 55 -3.35 14.89 -14.11
N THR A 56 -3.33 15.35 -15.36
CA THR A 56 -3.99 16.60 -15.75
C THR A 56 -4.13 16.68 -17.27
N PRO A 57 -5.22 17.29 -17.79
CA PRO A 57 -5.33 17.62 -19.20
C PRO A 57 -4.44 18.80 -19.61
N ASP A 58 -3.94 19.61 -18.67
CA ASP A 58 -3.07 20.76 -18.96
C ASP A 58 -1.58 20.34 -18.98
N PRO A 59 -0.92 20.30 -20.15
CA PRO A 59 0.47 19.89 -20.24
C PRO A 59 1.46 20.87 -19.60
N ALA A 60 1.02 22.09 -19.23
CA ALA A 60 1.87 23.07 -18.56
C ALA A 60 1.98 22.85 -17.05
N LEU A 61 1.08 22.07 -16.44
CA LEU A 61 1.10 21.78 -14.99
C LEU A 61 2.14 20.69 -14.64
N ASP A 62 3.40 20.96 -14.98
CA ASP A 62 4.54 20.03 -14.94
C ASP A 62 5.49 20.25 -13.77
N GLN A 63 5.10 21.01 -12.75
CA GLN A 63 5.98 21.37 -11.63
C GLN A 63 5.44 20.95 -10.27
N VAL A 64 6.37 20.53 -9.41
CA VAL A 64 6.17 20.39 -7.97
C VAL A 64 6.94 21.50 -7.27
N GLN A 65 6.27 22.25 -6.39
CA GLN A 65 6.94 23.15 -5.45
C GLN A 65 6.81 22.62 -4.03
N TYR A 66 7.91 22.60 -3.29
CA TYR A 66 7.97 21.99 -1.97
C TYR A 66 8.89 22.74 -0.99
N ILE A 67 8.61 22.60 0.30
CA ILE A 67 9.37 23.20 1.40
C ILE A 67 9.25 22.35 2.66
N ILE A 68 10.22 22.46 3.57
CA ILE A 68 10.11 21.92 4.92
C ILE A 68 8.95 22.64 5.64
N ALA A 69 8.03 21.88 6.22
CA ALA A 69 6.88 22.41 6.93
C ALA A 69 7.31 23.16 8.20
N GLY A 70 6.84 24.40 8.36
CA GLY A 70 7.08 25.24 9.54
C GLY A 70 5.78 25.83 10.13
N PRO A 71 5.79 26.33 11.38
CA PRO A 71 4.61 26.91 12.00
C PRO A 71 4.06 28.09 11.19
N GLY A 72 2.80 28.01 10.76
CA GLY A 72 2.09 29.11 10.09
C GLY A 72 2.59 29.47 8.68
N GLN A 73 3.44 28.65 8.05
CA GLN A 73 3.96 28.95 6.71
C GLN A 73 3.07 28.41 5.59
N GLY A 74 2.57 29.32 4.74
CA GLY A 74 2.44 29.05 3.31
C GLY A 74 3.80 29.23 2.61
N LEU A 75 3.92 28.89 1.33
CA LEU A 75 5.19 29.00 0.56
C LEU A 75 5.49 30.47 0.16
N PRO A 76 6.54 31.12 0.70
CA PRO A 76 7.31 32.04 -0.14
C PRO A 76 8.85 31.94 0.00
N GLY A 77 9.56 32.29 -1.09
CA GLY A 77 10.99 32.67 -1.13
C GLY A 77 12.04 31.55 -1.08
N ALA A 78 11.85 30.54 -0.24
CA ALA A 78 12.81 29.44 -0.02
C ALA A 78 12.32 28.06 -0.54
N ALA A 79 11.18 28.06 -1.22
CA ALA A 79 10.62 26.85 -1.82
C ALA A 79 11.54 26.30 -2.92
N LYS A 80 11.76 24.99 -2.92
CA LYS A 80 12.39 24.30 -4.04
C LYS A 80 11.31 23.96 -5.09
N THR A 81 11.72 23.91 -6.34
CA THR A 81 10.86 23.46 -7.45
C THR A 81 11.55 22.31 -8.18
N ALA A 82 10.77 21.29 -8.53
CA ALA A 82 11.18 20.22 -9.41
C ALA A 82 10.25 20.18 -10.63
N THR A 83 10.83 19.96 -11.81
CA THR A 83 10.07 19.71 -13.04
C THR A 83 9.86 18.21 -13.20
N ALA A 84 8.63 17.81 -13.50
CA ALA A 84 8.27 16.43 -13.75
C ALA A 84 8.61 15.99 -15.18
N THR A 85 8.79 14.69 -15.33
CA THR A 85 8.73 14.03 -16.63
C THR A 85 7.28 13.77 -17.00
N LYS A 86 6.96 13.90 -18.29
CA LYS A 86 5.61 13.68 -18.82
C LYS A 86 5.54 12.38 -19.60
N GLU A 87 4.52 11.58 -19.30
CA GLU A 87 4.15 10.38 -20.02
C GLU A 87 2.67 10.45 -20.45
N TYR A 88 2.29 9.58 -21.38
CA TYR A 88 0.92 9.45 -21.84
C TYR A 88 0.35 8.12 -21.40
N LEU A 89 -0.93 8.11 -21.05
CA LEU A 89 -1.65 6.86 -20.81
C LEU A 89 -2.06 6.26 -22.16
N PRO A 90 -1.83 4.95 -22.37
CA PRO A 90 -2.31 4.23 -23.54
C PRO A 90 -3.80 4.50 -23.82
N GLY A 91 -4.09 4.95 -25.04
CA GLY A 91 -5.46 5.26 -25.48
C GLY A 91 -6.06 6.56 -24.94
N GLN A 92 -5.30 7.34 -24.16
CA GLN A 92 -5.70 8.65 -23.63
C GLN A 92 -4.70 9.77 -23.99
N GLU A 93 -3.89 9.57 -25.03
CA GLU A 93 -2.71 10.39 -25.35
C GLU A 93 -3.04 11.88 -25.58
N THR A 94 -4.26 12.19 -26.00
CA THR A 94 -4.72 13.57 -26.24
C THR A 94 -5.63 14.13 -25.14
N ALA A 95 -5.99 13.29 -24.15
CA ALA A 95 -6.97 13.63 -23.13
C ALA A 95 -6.34 13.93 -21.77
N VAL A 96 -5.32 13.15 -21.37
CA VAL A 96 -4.70 13.24 -20.04
C VAL A 96 -3.20 12.99 -20.14
N HIS A 97 -2.44 13.80 -19.38
CA HIS A 97 -1.00 13.62 -19.19
C HIS A 97 -0.73 13.07 -17.80
N VAL A 98 0.22 12.14 -17.69
CA VAL A 98 0.76 11.72 -16.40
C VAL A 98 2.10 12.41 -16.20
N PHE A 99 2.26 13.01 -15.04
CA PHE A 99 3.49 13.64 -14.61
C PHE A 99 4.09 12.88 -13.45
N SER A 100 5.42 12.81 -13.44
CA SER A 100 6.18 12.14 -12.39
C SER A 100 7.39 12.98 -12.01
N ALA A 101 7.54 13.26 -10.72
CA ALA A 101 8.71 13.93 -10.16
C ALA A 101 9.23 13.17 -8.95
N CYS A 102 10.52 12.81 -8.97
CA CYS A 102 11.22 12.30 -7.80
C CYS A 102 12.00 13.46 -7.16
N LEU A 103 11.53 13.91 -6.01
CA LEU A 103 12.23 14.92 -5.21
C LEU A 103 13.45 14.26 -4.57
N THR A 104 14.61 14.91 -4.65
CA THR A 104 15.88 14.41 -4.10
C THR A 104 16.46 15.37 -3.07
N ASP A 105 17.53 14.93 -2.39
CA ASP A 105 18.26 15.73 -1.40
C ASP A 105 17.34 16.29 -0.30
N LEU A 106 16.35 15.48 0.08
CA LEU A 106 15.46 15.75 1.20
C LEU A 106 16.16 15.44 2.52
N GLN A 107 15.77 16.16 3.57
CA GLN A 107 16.26 15.89 4.92
C GLN A 107 15.50 14.68 5.48
N PRO A 108 16.19 13.69 6.09
CA PRO A 108 15.54 12.64 6.85
C PRO A 108 14.68 13.21 7.98
N ASP A 109 13.70 12.41 8.43
CA ASP A 109 12.78 12.76 9.53
C ASP A 109 12.14 14.15 9.41
N THR A 110 11.80 14.57 8.18
CA THR A 110 11.33 15.92 7.91
C THR A 110 9.98 15.91 7.22
N ARG A 111 9.06 16.71 7.76
CA ARG A 111 7.77 16.97 7.12
C ARG A 111 7.93 18.01 6.03
N TYR A 112 7.43 17.71 4.83
CA TYR A 112 7.39 18.63 3.71
C TYR A 112 5.94 19.03 3.39
N LEU A 113 5.75 20.30 3.01
CA LEU A 113 4.57 20.75 2.27
C LEU A 113 4.90 20.76 0.78
N TYR A 114 3.97 20.33 -0.06
CA TYR A 114 4.11 20.42 -1.51
C TYR A 114 2.81 20.84 -2.19
N ARG A 115 2.92 21.35 -3.41
CA ARG A 115 1.80 21.66 -4.30
C ARG A 115 2.23 21.51 -5.75
N LEU A 116 1.26 21.28 -6.61
CA LEU A 116 1.44 21.00 -8.03
C LEU A 116 1.02 22.22 -8.86
N GLY A 117 1.72 22.52 -9.95
CA GLY A 117 1.50 23.75 -10.70
C GLY A 117 2.36 23.90 -11.95
N ASN A 118 2.45 25.13 -12.46
CA ASN A 118 3.23 25.50 -13.64
C ASN A 118 4.19 26.68 -13.40
N GLY A 119 4.51 26.97 -12.14
CA GLY A 119 5.32 28.14 -11.76
C GLY A 119 4.51 29.42 -11.53
N THR A 120 3.34 29.56 -12.15
CA THR A 120 2.47 30.75 -12.03
C THR A 120 1.10 30.46 -11.39
N ALA A 121 0.56 29.28 -11.66
CA ALA A 121 -0.66 28.74 -11.08
C ALA A 121 -0.30 27.51 -10.25
N TRP A 122 -0.87 27.42 -9.05
CA TRP A 122 -0.60 26.36 -8.08
C TRP A 122 -1.91 25.82 -7.52
N GLY A 123 -1.99 24.50 -7.39
CA GLY A 123 -3.08 23.80 -6.73
C GLY A 123 -2.97 23.82 -5.21
N ASP A 124 -3.73 22.93 -4.58
CA ASP A 124 -3.83 22.81 -3.14
C ASP A 124 -2.53 22.33 -2.48
N PHE A 125 -2.41 22.62 -1.19
CA PHE A 125 -1.31 22.16 -0.37
C PHE A 125 -1.54 20.72 0.11
N HIS A 126 -0.50 19.92 -0.05
CA HIS A 126 -0.38 18.57 0.46
C HIS A 126 0.86 18.44 1.35
N SER A 127 1.04 17.30 2.01
CA SER A 127 2.23 17.08 2.83
C SER A 127 2.63 15.61 2.88
N PHE A 128 3.93 15.36 3.01
CA PHE A 128 4.50 14.04 3.27
C PHE A 128 5.59 14.13 4.34
N GLN A 129 6.07 12.98 4.81
CA GLN A 129 7.13 12.86 5.82
C GLN A 129 8.21 11.91 5.29
N THR A 130 9.46 12.36 5.28
CA THR A 130 10.60 11.47 4.98
C THR A 130 10.89 10.55 6.16
N ALA A 131 11.42 9.36 5.86
CA ALA A 131 11.84 8.42 6.89
C ALA A 131 13.00 8.97 7.72
N ALA A 132 13.08 8.58 8.99
CA ALA A 132 14.25 8.85 9.82
C ALA A 132 15.42 7.89 9.50
N ASP A 133 16.64 8.24 9.93
CA ASP A 133 17.83 7.42 9.65
C ASP A 133 17.79 6.02 10.27
N ALA A 134 17.20 5.90 11.46
CA ALA A 134 17.14 4.66 12.22
C ALA A 134 15.70 4.38 12.68
N VAL A 135 14.87 3.87 11.77
CA VAL A 135 13.51 3.43 12.09
C VAL A 135 13.53 1.95 12.48
N THR A 136 13.13 1.64 13.71
CA THR A 136 12.88 0.26 14.17
C THR A 136 11.44 0.04 14.63
N ARG A 137 10.64 1.11 14.65
CA ARG A 137 9.26 1.11 15.13
C ARG A 137 8.37 1.86 14.15
N PHE A 138 7.47 1.14 13.50
CA PHE A 138 6.52 1.72 12.55
C PHE A 138 5.36 0.76 12.28
N THR A 139 4.29 1.30 11.70
CA THR A 139 3.15 0.53 11.20
C THR A 139 3.01 0.77 9.71
N PHE A 140 2.60 -0.26 8.96
CA PHE A 140 2.11 -0.10 7.59
C PHE A 140 0.81 -0.87 7.39
N LEU A 141 0.05 -0.48 6.36
CA LEU A 141 -1.23 -1.08 6.02
C LEU A 141 -1.09 -2.02 4.82
N VAL A 142 -1.78 -3.15 4.86
CA VAL A 142 -1.82 -4.13 3.77
C VAL A 142 -3.27 -4.37 3.37
N PHE A 143 -3.56 -4.27 2.09
CA PHE A 143 -4.87 -4.47 1.51
C PHE A 143 -4.79 -5.52 0.40
N GLY A 144 -5.59 -6.58 0.48
CA GLY A 144 -5.84 -7.46 -0.66
C GLY A 144 -6.93 -6.87 -1.56
N ASP A 145 -6.80 -7.04 -2.87
CA ASP A 145 -7.89 -7.01 -3.86
C ASP A 145 -8.90 -5.88 -3.63
N SER A 146 -8.52 -4.65 -3.98
CA SER A 146 -9.38 -3.45 -3.82
C SER A 146 -10.44 -3.29 -4.91
N GLN A 147 -10.42 -4.20 -5.90
CA GLN A 147 -11.44 -4.37 -6.91
C GLN A 147 -12.86 -4.15 -6.38
N SER A 148 -13.61 -3.30 -7.07
CA SER A 148 -14.91 -2.86 -6.62
C SER A 148 -15.87 -2.65 -7.78
N ASP A 149 -17.11 -3.12 -7.62
CA ASP A 149 -18.21 -2.93 -8.60
C ASP A 149 -19.07 -1.68 -8.28
N ASP A 150 -18.78 -0.99 -7.19
CA ASP A 150 -19.57 0.10 -6.62
C ASP A 150 -18.90 1.47 -6.78
N LEU A 151 -18.19 1.66 -7.90
CA LEU A 151 -17.34 2.83 -8.16
C LEU A 151 -16.31 3.07 -7.03
N TYR A 152 -15.76 1.98 -6.49
CA TYR A 152 -14.73 1.98 -5.45
C TYR A 152 -15.16 2.69 -4.16
N THR A 153 -16.46 2.74 -3.87
CA THR A 153 -16.96 3.32 -2.62
C THR A 153 -16.64 2.42 -1.42
N THR A 154 -16.75 1.10 -1.57
CA THR A 154 -16.30 0.13 -0.56
C THR A 154 -14.79 0.24 -0.34
N TRP A 155 -13.98 0.28 -1.40
CA TRP A 155 -12.53 0.48 -1.28
C TRP A 155 -12.18 1.77 -0.53
N ARG A 156 -12.80 2.90 -0.93
CA ARG A 156 -12.63 4.19 -0.23
C ARG A 156 -12.89 4.01 1.27
N GLN A 157 -14.02 3.41 1.64
CA GLN A 157 -14.36 3.24 3.05
C GLN A 157 -13.33 2.39 3.79
N THR A 158 -12.86 1.27 3.21
CA THR A 158 -11.84 0.41 3.81
C THR A 158 -10.54 1.17 4.07
N LEU A 159 -10.01 1.86 3.05
CA LEU A 159 -8.76 2.61 3.15
C LEU A 159 -8.87 3.74 4.17
N GLN A 160 -9.95 4.53 4.14
CA GLN A 160 -10.12 5.68 5.02
C GLN A 160 -10.28 5.25 6.48
N LEU A 161 -11.05 4.19 6.77
CA LEU A 161 -11.20 3.68 8.13
C LEU A 161 -9.89 3.08 8.66
N ALA A 162 -9.18 2.31 7.83
CA ALA A 162 -7.87 1.76 8.19
C ALA A 162 -6.86 2.86 8.53
N TYR A 163 -6.78 3.90 7.68
CA TYR A 163 -5.89 5.04 7.93
C TYR A 163 -6.33 5.89 9.12
N GLN A 164 -7.65 6.07 9.34
CA GLN A 164 -8.16 6.75 10.52
C GLN A 164 -7.81 6.01 11.81
N ALA A 165 -7.83 4.68 11.79
CA ALA A 165 -7.42 3.84 12.92
C ALA A 165 -5.89 3.83 13.11
N GLN A 166 -5.12 4.04 12.05
CA GLN A 166 -3.65 4.05 12.05
C GLN A 166 -3.09 5.32 11.35
N PRO A 167 -3.33 6.53 11.91
CA PRO A 167 -2.95 7.79 11.25
C PRO A 167 -1.43 8.01 11.18
N ALA A 168 -0.65 7.18 11.88
CA ALA A 168 0.81 7.15 11.86
C ALA A 168 1.37 6.04 10.96
N ALA A 169 0.55 5.38 10.14
CA ALA A 169 1.03 4.42 9.15
C ALA A 169 2.06 5.09 8.23
N ALA A 170 3.22 4.45 8.06
CA ALA A 170 4.32 4.97 7.25
C ALA A 170 4.01 4.93 5.75
N PHE A 171 3.33 3.88 5.32
CA PHE A 171 2.90 3.62 3.95
C PHE A 171 1.78 2.58 3.94
N PHE A 172 1.21 2.33 2.76
CA PHE A 172 0.33 1.19 2.53
C PHE A 172 0.70 0.44 1.26
N THR A 173 0.25 -0.81 1.16
CA THR A 173 0.40 -1.64 -0.03
C THR A 173 -0.90 -2.33 -0.39
N ASN A 174 -1.16 -2.40 -1.70
CA ASN A 174 -2.22 -3.21 -2.29
C ASN A 174 -1.58 -4.43 -2.94
N VAL A 175 -2.03 -5.62 -2.56
CA VAL A 175 -1.42 -6.90 -2.96
C VAL A 175 -1.94 -7.40 -4.31
N GLY A 176 -1.88 -6.52 -5.32
CA GLY A 176 -2.43 -6.76 -6.66
C GLY A 176 -3.93 -6.56 -6.73
N ASP A 177 -4.47 -6.62 -7.95
CA ASP A 177 -5.91 -6.55 -8.21
C ASP A 177 -6.50 -5.25 -7.64
N LEU A 178 -5.86 -4.14 -8.02
CA LEU A 178 -6.26 -2.79 -7.61
C LEU A 178 -7.59 -2.42 -8.25
N VAL A 179 -7.72 -2.72 -9.55
CA VAL A 179 -8.90 -2.47 -10.38
C VAL A 179 -9.47 -3.75 -10.98
N ASN A 180 -10.74 -3.76 -11.43
CA ASN A 180 -11.30 -4.97 -12.07
C ASN A 180 -10.75 -5.14 -13.48
N THR A 181 -10.39 -4.05 -14.14
CA THR A 181 -9.93 -4.06 -15.52
C THR A 181 -8.73 -3.13 -15.68
N GLY A 182 -7.54 -3.72 -15.80
CA GLY A 182 -6.27 -3.02 -15.85
C GLY A 182 -6.13 -2.05 -17.02
N THR A 183 -6.81 -2.30 -18.14
CA THR A 183 -6.81 -1.38 -19.29
C THR A 183 -7.98 -0.38 -19.28
N ASP A 184 -8.84 -0.36 -18.25
CA ASP A 184 -9.94 0.60 -18.15
C ASP A 184 -9.50 1.84 -17.37
N PHE A 185 -9.26 2.92 -18.11
CA PHE A 185 -8.88 4.21 -17.54
C PHE A 185 -9.89 4.75 -16.52
N ASN A 186 -11.20 4.52 -16.71
CA ASN A 186 -12.20 5.05 -15.78
C ASN A 186 -12.17 4.33 -14.42
N GLU A 187 -11.83 3.04 -14.41
CA GLU A 187 -11.64 2.32 -13.16
C GLU A 187 -10.43 2.82 -12.39
N TRP A 188 -9.31 3.11 -13.08
CA TRP A 188 -8.15 3.77 -12.45
C TRP A 188 -8.51 5.14 -11.87
N GLN A 189 -9.25 5.96 -12.62
CA GLN A 189 -9.74 7.26 -12.13
C GLN A 189 -10.56 7.11 -10.86
N ALA A 190 -11.50 6.15 -10.84
CA ALA A 190 -12.32 5.88 -9.67
C ALA A 190 -11.50 5.36 -8.48
N TRP A 191 -10.50 4.49 -8.72
CA TRP A 191 -9.62 3.96 -7.68
C TRP A 191 -8.73 5.04 -7.05
N PHE A 192 -8.13 5.92 -7.87
CA PHE A 192 -7.37 7.05 -7.36
C PHE A 192 -8.25 8.04 -6.59
N ALA A 193 -9.44 8.35 -7.11
CA ALA A 193 -10.41 9.20 -6.43
C ALA A 193 -10.94 8.58 -5.11
N ALA A 194 -10.99 7.25 -5.01
CA ALA A 194 -11.28 6.54 -3.77
C ALA A 194 -10.13 6.64 -2.75
N SER A 195 -8.90 6.73 -3.25
CA SER A 195 -7.67 6.75 -2.44
C SER A 195 -7.24 8.15 -1.98
N GLN A 196 -7.81 9.21 -2.57
CA GLN A 196 -7.55 10.60 -2.21
C GLN A 196 -7.73 10.88 -0.71
N GLY A 197 -6.84 11.69 -0.15
CA GLY A 197 -6.78 11.99 1.28
C GLY A 197 -5.86 11.06 2.07
N VAL A 198 -5.51 9.90 1.51
CA VAL A 198 -4.50 8.97 2.07
C VAL A 198 -3.30 8.85 1.12
N ILE A 199 -3.53 8.52 -0.15
CA ILE A 199 -2.45 8.28 -1.14
C ILE A 199 -1.62 9.53 -1.48
N ASN A 200 -2.17 10.72 -1.23
CA ASN A 200 -1.48 12.01 -1.37
C ASN A 200 -0.86 12.50 -0.04
N ARG A 201 -0.74 11.61 0.97
CA ARG A 201 -0.14 11.91 2.28
C ARG A 201 0.89 10.88 2.72
N ILE A 202 0.60 9.59 2.50
CA ILE A 202 1.53 8.50 2.74
C ILE A 202 1.76 7.70 1.45
N PRO A 203 2.96 7.13 1.25
CA PRO A 203 3.25 6.39 0.03
C PRO A 203 2.42 5.13 -0.13
N ALA A 204 2.00 4.86 -1.37
CA ALA A 204 1.51 3.58 -1.82
C ALA A 204 2.66 2.78 -2.44
N MET A 205 2.82 1.52 -2.03
CA MET A 205 3.79 0.60 -2.61
C MET A 205 3.06 -0.64 -3.16
N PRO A 206 2.31 -0.50 -4.28
CA PRO A 206 1.48 -1.58 -4.82
C PRO A 206 2.28 -2.55 -5.68
N LEU A 207 1.69 -3.72 -5.94
CA LEU A 207 2.12 -4.64 -6.99
C LEU A 207 0.97 -4.99 -7.94
N THR A 208 1.28 -5.71 -9.01
CA THR A 208 0.33 -6.18 -10.02
C THR A 208 -0.33 -7.50 -9.61
N GLY A 209 -1.63 -7.59 -9.86
CA GLY A 209 -2.44 -8.80 -9.91
C GLY A 209 -2.84 -9.13 -11.35
N ASN A 210 -3.62 -10.20 -11.54
CA ASN A 210 -4.00 -10.62 -12.89
C ASN A 210 -4.95 -9.61 -13.55
N HIS A 211 -5.73 -8.87 -12.77
CA HIS A 211 -6.66 -7.89 -13.34
C HIS A 211 -5.97 -6.67 -13.93
N GLU A 212 -4.76 -6.32 -13.48
CA GLU A 212 -3.95 -5.26 -14.10
C GLU A 212 -3.59 -5.56 -15.57
N MET A 213 -3.75 -6.80 -16.03
CA MET A 213 -3.47 -7.25 -17.41
C MET A 213 -4.73 -7.53 -18.24
N TYR A 214 -5.92 -7.38 -17.65
CA TYR A 214 -7.18 -7.68 -18.33
C TYR A 214 -7.79 -6.47 -19.03
N THR A 215 -8.31 -6.73 -20.22
CA THR A 215 -9.19 -5.83 -20.98
C THR A 215 -10.65 -5.93 -20.51
N PRO A 216 -11.54 -5.00 -20.88
CA PRO A 216 -12.97 -5.08 -20.54
C PRO A 216 -13.68 -6.35 -21.05
N ARG A 217 -13.03 -7.09 -21.96
CA ARG A 217 -13.50 -8.38 -22.48
C ARG A 217 -12.85 -9.59 -21.80
N TRP A 218 -12.16 -9.38 -20.67
CA TRP A 218 -11.47 -10.42 -19.90
C TRP A 218 -10.45 -11.18 -20.72
N LYS A 219 -9.72 -10.44 -21.56
CA LYS A 219 -8.59 -10.93 -22.34
C LYS A 219 -7.32 -10.26 -21.87
N VAL A 220 -6.26 -11.04 -21.76
CA VAL A 220 -4.89 -10.54 -21.72
C VAL A 220 -4.55 -10.00 -23.09
N ASN A 221 -4.12 -8.73 -23.16
CA ASN A 221 -3.83 -8.08 -24.44
C ASN A 221 -2.51 -7.29 -24.42
N GLU A 222 -2.05 -6.88 -23.26
CA GLU A 222 -0.81 -6.12 -23.09
C GLU A 222 -0.24 -6.32 -21.67
N PRO A 223 1.06 -6.03 -21.45
CA PRO A 223 1.61 -5.80 -20.12
C PRO A 223 0.78 -4.75 -19.36
N PRO A 224 0.88 -4.65 -18.02
CA PRO A 224 0.07 -3.76 -17.19
C PRO A 224 0.43 -2.27 -17.35
N ALA A 225 0.20 -1.71 -18.54
CA ALA A 225 0.74 -0.43 -18.97
C ALA A 225 0.15 0.78 -18.21
N LEU A 226 -1.15 0.75 -17.90
CA LEU A 226 -1.76 1.80 -17.06
C LEU A 226 -1.22 1.76 -15.63
N PHE A 227 -0.91 0.59 -15.08
CA PHE A 227 -0.27 0.49 -13.76
C PHE A 227 1.12 1.16 -13.79
N THR A 228 1.98 0.74 -14.72
CA THR A 228 3.36 1.24 -14.79
C THR A 228 3.46 2.72 -15.20
N ALA A 229 2.47 3.24 -15.94
CA ALA A 229 2.45 4.65 -16.33
C ALA A 229 2.02 5.59 -15.18
N GLN A 230 1.27 5.09 -14.18
CA GLN A 230 0.66 5.93 -13.14
C GLN A 230 1.43 5.92 -11.81
N PHE A 231 2.21 4.89 -11.54
CA PHE A 231 3.07 4.79 -10.36
C PHE A 231 4.54 4.93 -10.75
N GLN A 232 5.31 5.66 -9.94
CA GLN A 232 6.77 5.69 -10.06
C GLN A 232 7.36 4.81 -8.95
N LEU A 233 7.74 3.59 -9.29
CA LEU A 233 8.21 2.58 -8.33
C LEU A 233 9.72 2.37 -8.48
N PRO A 234 10.38 1.64 -7.57
CA PRO A 234 11.80 1.37 -7.71
C PRO A 234 12.06 0.57 -9.00
N ARG A 235 13.10 0.97 -9.73
CA ARG A 235 13.48 0.38 -11.02
C ARG A 235 14.63 -0.63 -10.87
N ASN A 236 14.74 -1.23 -9.69
CA ASN A 236 15.82 -2.14 -9.31
C ASN A 236 15.51 -3.62 -9.58
N GLY A 237 14.34 -3.93 -10.15
CA GLY A 237 13.92 -5.26 -10.57
C GLY A 237 14.66 -5.85 -11.78
N PRO A 238 14.34 -7.10 -12.16
CA PRO A 238 14.88 -7.71 -13.37
C PRO A 238 14.42 -6.98 -14.64
N ALA A 239 15.28 -6.95 -15.65
CA ALA A 239 14.95 -6.39 -16.95
C ALA A 239 13.66 -7.01 -17.51
N GLY A 240 12.79 -6.19 -18.10
CA GLY A 240 11.49 -6.60 -18.66
C GLY A 240 10.32 -6.59 -17.66
N LEU A 241 10.60 -6.41 -16.36
CA LEU A 241 9.58 -6.29 -15.29
C LEU A 241 9.81 -5.04 -14.44
N THR A 242 10.37 -3.99 -15.05
CA THR A 242 10.63 -2.69 -14.42
C THR A 242 9.35 -2.14 -13.78
N GLU A 243 9.43 -1.70 -12.52
CA GLU A 243 8.30 -1.15 -11.75
C GLU A 243 7.14 -2.13 -11.47
N GLN A 244 7.22 -3.37 -11.95
CA GLN A 244 6.33 -4.47 -11.57
C GLN A 244 6.97 -5.33 -10.47
N VAL A 245 8.29 -5.54 -10.57
CA VAL A 245 9.10 -6.28 -9.61
C VAL A 245 10.15 -5.33 -9.05
N TYR A 246 10.22 -5.24 -7.73
CA TYR A 246 11.12 -4.30 -7.07
C TYR A 246 11.32 -4.62 -5.60
N SER A 247 12.32 -3.99 -4.99
CA SER A 247 12.51 -4.01 -3.54
C SER A 247 12.84 -2.64 -3.00
N PHE A 248 12.58 -2.43 -1.72
CA PHE A 248 12.91 -1.20 -1.02
C PHE A 248 13.14 -1.48 0.47
N ASP A 249 13.88 -0.58 1.11
CA ASP A 249 14.09 -0.63 2.54
C ASP A 249 13.27 0.47 3.23
N TYR A 250 12.66 0.13 4.36
CA TYR A 250 12.14 1.12 5.30
C TYR A 250 12.52 0.70 6.72
N GLY A 251 13.39 1.49 7.34
CA GLY A 251 13.94 1.17 8.66
C GLY A 251 14.75 -0.12 8.68
N ASN A 252 14.38 -1.03 9.57
CA ASN A 252 14.99 -2.34 9.77
C ASN A 252 14.32 -3.47 8.98
N VAL A 253 13.52 -3.15 7.96
CA VAL A 253 12.84 -4.13 7.11
C VAL A 253 13.25 -3.95 5.66
N HIS A 254 13.53 -5.07 5.01
CA HIS A 254 13.66 -5.18 3.57
C HIS A 254 12.36 -5.73 2.98
N PHE A 255 11.78 -4.98 2.05
CA PHE A 255 10.53 -5.32 1.39
C PHE A 255 10.78 -5.71 -0.06
N VAL A 256 10.15 -6.81 -0.50
CA VAL A 256 10.23 -7.28 -1.87
C VAL A 256 8.84 -7.41 -2.45
N MET A 257 8.64 -6.90 -3.65
CA MET A 257 7.40 -6.95 -4.42
C MET A 257 7.68 -7.78 -5.68
N LEU A 258 7.03 -8.94 -5.79
CA LEU A 258 7.20 -9.88 -6.90
C LEU A 258 5.94 -9.89 -7.77
N ASP A 259 6.14 -10.14 -9.06
CA ASP A 259 5.07 -10.38 -10.00
C ASP A 259 4.81 -11.90 -10.09
N SER A 260 3.55 -12.28 -9.86
CA SER A 260 3.09 -13.67 -9.86
C SER A 260 2.08 -13.96 -10.96
N GLN A 261 2.01 -13.13 -12.01
CA GLN A 261 1.10 -13.28 -13.13
C GLN A 261 1.71 -14.11 -14.25
N GLU A 262 2.34 -15.25 -13.93
CA GLU A 262 3.08 -16.07 -14.88
C GLU A 262 2.24 -16.56 -16.06
N ARG A 263 0.93 -16.66 -15.87
CA ARG A 263 -0.02 -17.05 -16.92
C ARG A 263 -0.32 -15.89 -17.84
N GLU A 264 -0.64 -14.73 -17.29
CA GLU A 264 -0.97 -13.54 -18.05
C GLU A 264 0.27 -12.98 -18.79
N GLU A 265 1.42 -13.00 -18.15
CA GLU A 265 2.70 -12.55 -18.71
C GLU A 265 3.32 -13.54 -19.70
N GLN A 266 2.78 -14.76 -19.86
CA GLN A 266 3.39 -15.82 -20.66
C GLN A 266 3.70 -15.41 -22.12
N LEU A 267 2.92 -14.47 -22.68
CA LEU A 267 3.10 -13.95 -24.05
C LEU A 267 4.19 -12.86 -24.15
N PHE A 268 4.47 -12.14 -23.07
CA PHE A 268 5.36 -10.97 -23.06
C PHE A 268 6.68 -11.27 -22.34
N ASN A 269 6.60 -12.03 -21.26
CA ASN A 269 7.71 -12.40 -20.38
C ASN A 269 7.67 -13.92 -20.09
N PRO A 270 7.87 -14.80 -21.10
CA PRO A 270 7.70 -16.25 -20.95
C PRO A 270 8.64 -16.90 -19.92
N ASP A 271 9.75 -16.24 -19.60
CA ASP A 271 10.78 -16.66 -18.65
C ASP A 271 10.76 -15.84 -17.35
N MET A 272 9.68 -15.08 -17.07
CA MET A 272 9.61 -14.14 -15.93
C MET A 272 9.97 -14.79 -14.58
N LEU A 273 9.52 -16.03 -14.33
CA LEU A 273 9.79 -16.69 -13.05
C LEU A 273 11.26 -17.03 -12.88
N ALA A 274 11.95 -17.42 -13.97
CA ALA A 274 13.38 -17.70 -13.92
C ALA A 274 14.18 -16.41 -13.68
N ARG A 275 13.86 -15.34 -14.40
CA ARG A 275 14.48 -14.02 -14.22
C ARG A 275 14.25 -13.44 -12.82
N GLN A 276 13.01 -13.50 -12.32
CA GLN A 276 12.69 -13.05 -10.97
C GLN A 276 13.37 -13.89 -9.90
N ARG A 277 13.47 -15.21 -10.08
CA ARG A 277 14.18 -16.09 -9.14
C ARG A 277 15.66 -15.74 -9.06
N GLU A 278 16.33 -15.53 -10.19
CA GLU A 278 17.74 -15.13 -10.21
C GLU A 278 17.94 -13.76 -9.55
N TRP A 279 17.09 -12.79 -9.90
CA TRP A 279 17.12 -11.46 -9.30
C TRP A 279 16.86 -11.49 -7.79
N LEU A 280 15.86 -12.26 -7.34
CA LEU A 280 15.49 -12.39 -5.93
C LEU A 280 16.62 -13.03 -5.11
N ASP A 281 17.31 -14.03 -5.67
CA ASP A 281 18.47 -14.64 -5.01
C ASP A 281 19.57 -13.61 -4.77
N GLN A 282 19.82 -12.73 -5.74
CA GLN A 282 20.79 -11.65 -5.62
C GLN A 282 20.33 -10.55 -4.67
N ASP A 283 19.05 -10.21 -4.68
CA ASP A 283 18.49 -9.15 -3.86
C ASP A 283 18.51 -9.51 -2.37
N LEU A 284 17.97 -10.69 -2.03
CA LEU A 284 17.95 -11.19 -0.65
C LEU A 284 19.35 -11.49 -0.11
N ALA A 285 20.32 -11.83 -0.96
CA ALA A 285 21.72 -12.02 -0.56
C ALA A 285 22.44 -10.71 -0.18
N ARG A 286 21.97 -9.56 -0.67
CA ARG A 286 22.62 -8.25 -0.43
C ARG A 286 22.12 -7.55 0.82
N THR A 287 20.93 -7.90 1.32
CA THR A 287 20.34 -7.25 2.48
C THR A 287 20.81 -7.87 3.80
N ASP A 288 21.17 -7.02 4.75
CA ASP A 288 21.46 -7.38 6.14
C ASP A 288 20.29 -7.03 7.09
N LYS A 289 19.16 -6.56 6.54
CA LYS A 289 18.00 -6.17 7.34
C LYS A 289 17.48 -7.36 8.14
N PRO A 290 17.17 -7.16 9.43
CA PRO A 290 16.69 -8.24 10.28
C PRO A 290 15.36 -8.78 9.76
N TRP A 291 14.44 -7.93 9.31
CA TRP A 291 13.14 -8.36 8.79
C TRP A 291 13.13 -8.39 7.28
N LYS A 292 12.58 -9.46 6.71
CA LYS A 292 12.37 -9.62 5.27
C LYS A 292 10.91 -9.96 5.00
N ILE A 293 10.22 -9.08 4.28
CA ILE A 293 8.80 -9.22 3.96
C ILE A 293 8.63 -9.23 2.45
N VAL A 294 7.94 -10.24 1.93
CA VAL A 294 7.69 -10.40 0.50
C VAL A 294 6.20 -10.22 0.22
N PHE A 295 5.88 -9.60 -0.90
CA PHE A 295 4.53 -9.48 -1.44
C PHE A 295 4.49 -10.10 -2.84
N LEU A 296 3.45 -10.88 -3.11
CA LEU A 296 3.10 -11.34 -4.45
C LEU A 296 1.61 -11.59 -4.52
N HIS A 297 0.96 -11.32 -5.64
CA HIS A 297 -0.50 -11.40 -5.70
C HIS A 297 -1.05 -12.84 -5.55
N ARG A 298 -0.55 -13.82 -6.31
CA ARG A 298 -1.02 -15.22 -6.23
C ARG A 298 -0.30 -15.99 -5.10
N PRO A 299 -1.02 -16.64 -4.16
CA PRO A 299 -0.39 -17.35 -3.05
C PRO A 299 0.50 -18.52 -3.52
N PRO A 300 1.76 -18.66 -3.02
CA PRO A 300 2.64 -19.77 -3.40
C PRO A 300 2.05 -21.15 -3.16
N TYR A 301 1.35 -21.36 -2.03
CA TYR A 301 0.79 -22.68 -1.69
C TYR A 301 -0.49 -23.05 -2.43
N HIS A 302 -0.97 -22.19 -3.34
CA HIS A 302 -2.08 -22.46 -4.27
C HIS A 302 -1.61 -22.52 -5.73
N ASN A 303 -0.32 -22.26 -6.00
CA ASN A 303 0.24 -22.27 -7.35
C ASN A 303 1.63 -22.91 -7.37
N ASP A 304 1.70 -24.17 -7.85
CA ASP A 304 2.93 -24.97 -7.88
C ASP A 304 4.11 -24.31 -8.63
N ARG A 305 3.84 -23.51 -9.68
CA ARG A 305 4.90 -22.83 -10.45
C ARG A 305 5.53 -21.71 -9.63
N ILE A 306 4.69 -20.91 -8.96
CA ILE A 306 5.12 -19.84 -8.07
C ILE A 306 5.82 -20.43 -6.84
N GLN A 307 5.27 -21.50 -6.27
CA GLN A 307 5.87 -22.23 -5.16
C GLN A 307 7.29 -22.70 -5.50
N ALA A 308 7.46 -23.40 -6.62
CA ALA A 308 8.73 -23.94 -7.07
C ALA A 308 9.76 -22.85 -7.39
N ALA A 309 9.31 -21.68 -7.85
CA ALA A 309 10.19 -20.56 -8.18
C ALA A 309 10.74 -19.87 -6.93
N PHE A 310 9.90 -19.57 -5.94
CA PHE A 310 10.25 -18.61 -4.89
C PHE A 310 10.40 -19.20 -3.48
N VAL A 311 9.61 -20.21 -3.10
CA VAL A 311 9.66 -20.78 -1.72
C VAL A 311 11.06 -21.28 -1.34
N PRO A 312 11.84 -21.94 -2.22
CA PRO A 312 13.21 -22.31 -1.88
C PRO A 312 14.12 -21.12 -1.52
N LEU A 313 13.88 -19.94 -2.09
CA LEU A 313 14.62 -18.72 -1.76
C LEU A 313 14.10 -18.09 -0.46
N PHE A 314 12.79 -18.15 -0.21
CA PHE A 314 12.21 -17.72 1.06
C PHE A 314 12.79 -18.53 2.23
N ASP A 315 12.92 -19.84 2.07
CA ASP A 315 13.56 -20.74 3.04
C ASP A 315 15.07 -20.44 3.17
N LYS A 316 15.79 -20.29 2.05
CA LYS A 316 17.24 -20.02 2.03
C LYS A 316 17.62 -18.74 2.78
N TYR A 317 16.83 -17.68 2.60
CA TYR A 317 17.11 -16.35 3.16
C TYR A 317 16.30 -16.02 4.41
N GLN A 318 15.51 -16.97 4.91
CA GLN A 318 14.67 -16.82 6.09
C GLN A 318 13.74 -15.60 5.97
N VAL A 319 12.96 -15.56 4.88
CA VAL A 319 11.87 -14.59 4.75
C VAL A 319 10.88 -14.80 5.89
N ASP A 320 10.44 -13.72 6.51
CA ASP A 320 9.61 -13.79 7.71
C ASP A 320 8.14 -13.96 7.37
N VAL A 321 7.67 -13.10 6.46
CA VAL A 321 6.26 -13.04 6.07
C VAL A 321 6.15 -12.85 4.58
N VAL A 322 5.26 -13.63 3.98
CA VAL A 322 4.85 -13.50 2.58
C VAL A 322 3.37 -13.13 2.57
N PHE A 323 3.03 -11.99 1.96
CA PHE A 323 1.66 -11.56 1.78
C PHE A 323 1.19 -11.79 0.34
N SER A 324 -0.04 -12.27 0.19
CA SER A 324 -0.72 -12.49 -1.08
C SER A 324 -2.17 -12.01 -1.08
N GLY A 325 -2.78 -11.94 -2.25
CA GLY A 325 -4.20 -11.61 -2.48
C GLY A 325 -4.89 -12.72 -3.27
N HIS A 326 -5.61 -12.35 -4.33
CA HIS A 326 -6.19 -13.22 -5.36
C HIS A 326 -7.40 -14.05 -4.93
N GLU A 327 -7.33 -14.68 -3.75
CA GLU A 327 -8.35 -15.65 -3.32
C GLU A 327 -9.56 -15.01 -2.64
N HIS A 328 -9.50 -13.69 -2.38
CA HIS A 328 -10.53 -12.94 -1.65
C HIS A 328 -10.88 -13.52 -0.26
N ILE A 329 -9.91 -14.17 0.39
CA ILE A 329 -10.02 -14.72 1.74
C ILE A 329 -8.88 -14.24 2.62
N TYR A 330 -9.16 -14.09 3.91
CA TYR A 330 -8.10 -14.03 4.89
C TYR A 330 -7.69 -15.45 5.26
N ALA A 331 -6.43 -15.80 5.02
CA ALA A 331 -5.86 -17.06 5.45
C ALA A 331 -4.43 -16.84 5.90
N ARG A 332 -4.05 -17.46 7.01
CA ARG A 332 -2.68 -17.42 7.53
C ARG A 332 -2.22 -18.83 7.82
N THR A 333 -1.06 -19.19 7.29
CA THR A 333 -0.44 -20.47 7.59
C THR A 333 0.20 -20.48 8.98
N TYR A 334 0.42 -21.67 9.54
CA TYR A 334 1.52 -21.82 10.50
C TYR A 334 2.87 -21.52 9.80
N PRO A 335 3.97 -21.24 10.53
CA PRO A 335 5.28 -21.10 9.92
C PRO A 335 5.67 -22.36 9.13
N LEU A 336 6.12 -22.19 7.88
CA LEU A 336 6.49 -23.28 6.98
C LEU A 336 7.98 -23.23 6.62
N TYR A 337 8.60 -24.40 6.53
CA TYR A 337 9.96 -24.59 6.05
C TYR A 337 10.05 -25.89 5.27
N GLY A 338 10.59 -25.85 4.04
CA GLY A 338 10.67 -27.02 3.18
C GLY A 338 9.30 -27.66 2.92
N GLY A 339 8.24 -26.84 2.81
CA GLY A 339 6.87 -27.28 2.59
C GLY A 339 6.20 -27.98 3.79
N ASN A 340 6.79 -27.94 4.98
CA ASN A 340 6.25 -28.56 6.19
C ASN A 340 6.10 -27.54 7.31
N ARG A 341 5.28 -27.85 8.33
CA ARG A 341 5.24 -27.04 9.55
C ARG A 341 6.63 -26.93 10.14
N ALA A 342 7.10 -25.70 10.33
CA ALA A 342 8.42 -25.45 10.86
C ALA A 342 8.50 -25.94 12.33
N PRO A 343 9.69 -26.39 12.77
CA PRO A 343 9.89 -26.89 14.13
C PRO A 343 9.96 -25.77 15.19
N GLY A 344 9.74 -24.51 14.80
CA GLY A 344 9.70 -23.33 15.67
C GLY A 344 9.23 -22.10 14.90
N PRO A 345 8.65 -21.09 15.58
CA PRO A 345 8.09 -19.90 14.93
C PRO A 345 9.14 -19.00 14.27
N ASP A 346 10.40 -19.12 14.65
CA ASP A 346 11.56 -18.38 14.13
C ASP A 346 12.30 -19.12 13.00
N ARG A 347 11.81 -20.29 12.58
CA ARG A 347 12.49 -21.19 11.63
C ARG A 347 11.68 -21.48 10.37
N GLY A 348 10.68 -20.66 10.05
CA GLY A 348 9.87 -20.79 8.84
C GLY A 348 9.21 -19.48 8.44
N THR A 349 8.78 -19.42 7.18
CA THR A 349 8.04 -18.28 6.63
C THR A 349 6.55 -18.42 6.95
N VAL A 350 5.89 -17.34 7.34
CA VAL A 350 4.42 -17.30 7.45
C VAL A 350 3.82 -16.72 6.17
N TYR A 351 2.84 -17.41 5.61
CA TYR A 351 2.16 -16.99 4.38
C TYR A 351 0.77 -16.48 4.75
N ILE A 352 0.42 -15.30 4.25
CA ILE A 352 -0.85 -14.64 4.54
C ILE A 352 -1.53 -14.22 3.25
N THR A 353 -2.69 -14.78 2.97
CA THR A 353 -3.63 -14.21 2.02
C THR A 353 -4.41 -13.10 2.73
N ALA A 354 -4.33 -11.87 2.20
CA ALA A 354 -4.72 -10.65 2.89
C ALA A 354 -6.23 -10.36 2.87
N GLY A 355 -7.04 -11.22 2.25
CA GLY A 355 -8.48 -11.00 2.10
C GLY A 355 -8.84 -10.05 0.98
N ARG A 356 -9.98 -9.37 1.12
CA ARG A 356 -10.48 -8.40 0.14
C ARG A 356 -10.70 -7.05 0.81
N SER A 357 -10.38 -5.97 0.11
CA SER A 357 -10.62 -4.60 0.59
C SER A 357 -11.70 -3.88 -0.21
N GLY A 358 -12.09 -4.43 -1.37
CA GLY A 358 -13.22 -4.00 -2.18
C GLY A 358 -14.42 -4.96 -2.14
N THR A 359 -15.22 -4.98 -3.20
CA THR A 359 -16.53 -5.69 -3.21
C THR A 359 -16.46 -7.16 -3.63
N LYS A 360 -15.35 -7.63 -4.19
CA LYS A 360 -15.24 -8.98 -4.77
C LYS A 360 -15.12 -10.06 -3.70
N ALA A 361 -16.10 -10.96 -3.61
CA ALA A 361 -16.13 -12.05 -2.64
C ALA A 361 -16.45 -13.39 -3.29
N HIS A 362 -16.02 -14.49 -2.66
CA HIS A 362 -16.27 -15.86 -3.12
C HIS A 362 -17.00 -16.70 -2.06
N ASP A 363 -18.20 -17.16 -2.39
CA ASP A 363 -19.17 -17.82 -1.49
C ASP A 363 -18.80 -19.26 -1.08
N ARG A 364 -17.74 -19.83 -1.68
CA ARG A 364 -17.38 -21.25 -1.52
C ARG A 364 -15.95 -21.50 -1.04
N ALA A 365 -15.29 -20.48 -0.49
CA ALA A 365 -13.95 -20.67 0.06
C ALA A 365 -14.00 -21.40 1.42
N ALA A 366 -13.04 -22.28 1.64
CA ALA A 366 -12.85 -23.04 2.87
C ALA A 366 -11.37 -23.01 3.28
N ALA A 367 -11.11 -23.22 4.57
CA ALA A 367 -9.75 -23.28 5.08
C ALA A 367 -8.94 -24.38 4.38
N GLY A 368 -7.73 -24.02 3.96
CA GLY A 368 -6.75 -24.91 3.38
C GLY A 368 -6.03 -25.77 4.42
N LEU A 369 -5.27 -26.75 3.94
CA LEU A 369 -4.50 -27.69 4.78
C LEU A 369 -3.47 -26.99 5.68
N TRP A 370 -2.93 -25.86 5.20
CA TRP A 370 -1.84 -25.14 5.84
C TRP A 370 -2.33 -24.02 6.77
N ASP A 371 -3.63 -23.73 6.78
CA ASP A 371 -4.20 -22.58 7.46
C ASP A 371 -4.28 -22.81 8.98
N GLU A 372 -3.60 -21.95 9.73
CA GLU A 372 -3.76 -21.84 11.18
C GLU A 372 -4.89 -20.88 11.55
N ALA A 373 -5.15 -19.87 10.72
CA ALA A 373 -6.32 -18.99 10.83
C ALA A 373 -6.94 -18.78 9.44
N PHE A 374 -8.27 -18.70 9.42
CA PHE A 374 -9.06 -18.52 8.19
C PHE A 374 -10.29 -17.67 8.46
N TYR A 375 -10.61 -16.78 7.53
CA TYR A 375 -11.85 -16.01 7.50
C TYR A 375 -12.25 -15.73 6.05
N ASN A 376 -13.49 -16.10 5.70
CA ASN A 376 -14.07 -15.77 4.40
C ASN A 376 -14.89 -14.47 4.54
N PRO A 377 -14.43 -13.33 3.99
CA PRO A 377 -15.05 -12.02 4.16
C PRO A 377 -16.34 -11.89 3.33
N LEU A 378 -17.38 -12.69 3.58
CA LEU A 378 -18.65 -12.59 2.84
C LEU A 378 -19.52 -11.43 3.32
N ASP A 379 -19.44 -11.15 4.62
CA ASP A 379 -20.17 -10.11 5.32
C ASP A 379 -19.62 -8.72 5.04
N GLN A 380 -18.30 -8.53 5.14
CA GLN A 380 -17.66 -7.24 4.89
C GLN A 380 -16.19 -7.36 4.47
N PRO A 381 -15.62 -6.33 3.82
CA PRO A 381 -14.19 -6.30 3.51
C PRO A 381 -13.33 -6.34 4.78
N ASN A 382 -12.04 -6.58 4.58
CA ASN A 382 -11.04 -6.58 5.63
C ASN A 382 -9.75 -5.87 5.19
N TYR A 383 -8.91 -5.55 6.16
CA TYR A 383 -7.57 -5.01 5.94
C TYR A 383 -6.62 -5.50 7.02
N LEU A 384 -5.32 -5.37 6.78
CA LEU A 384 -4.30 -5.78 7.73
C LEU A 384 -3.47 -4.58 8.18
N THR A 385 -3.06 -4.62 9.45
CA THR A 385 -2.06 -3.72 10.00
C THR A 385 -0.84 -4.53 10.39
N VAL A 386 0.34 -4.12 9.94
CA VAL A 386 1.61 -4.73 10.34
C VAL A 386 2.41 -3.72 11.13
N GLN A 387 2.72 -4.07 12.38
CA GLN A 387 3.50 -3.25 13.28
C GLN A 387 4.85 -3.90 13.54
N VAL A 388 5.91 -3.19 13.19
CA VAL A 388 7.29 -3.58 13.47
C VAL A 388 7.74 -2.83 14.71
N GLN A 389 8.28 -3.55 15.68
CA GLN A 389 8.81 -3.02 16.94
C GLN A 389 10.11 -3.74 17.28
N ASP A 390 11.23 -3.16 16.85
CA ASP A 390 12.57 -3.69 17.08
C ASP A 390 12.71 -5.14 16.57
N ASP A 391 12.71 -6.11 17.48
CA ASP A 391 12.82 -7.55 17.24
C ASP A 391 11.47 -8.27 17.18
N THR A 392 10.38 -7.53 17.15
CA THR A 392 9.01 -8.05 17.15
C THR A 392 8.19 -7.52 15.98
N LEU A 393 7.52 -8.40 15.25
CA LEU A 393 6.59 -8.07 14.17
C LEU A 393 5.20 -8.58 14.56
N THR A 394 4.21 -7.69 14.59
CA THR A 394 2.82 -8.02 14.93
C THR A 394 1.93 -7.74 13.73
N VAL A 395 1.13 -8.73 13.33
CA VAL A 395 0.14 -8.56 12.26
C VAL A 395 -1.25 -8.75 12.84
N LYS A 396 -2.17 -7.87 12.45
CA LYS A 396 -3.59 -7.96 12.80
C LYS A 396 -4.43 -7.86 11.54
N ALA A 397 -5.42 -8.73 11.42
CA ALA A 397 -6.45 -8.65 10.40
C ALA A 397 -7.72 -8.08 11.03
N TRP A 398 -8.32 -7.12 10.35
CA TRP A 398 -9.49 -6.38 10.81
C TRP A 398 -10.58 -6.44 9.77
N GLN A 399 -11.82 -6.63 10.19
CA GLN A 399 -12.97 -6.30 9.38
C GLN A 399 -13.03 -4.79 9.14
N GLN A 400 -13.73 -4.35 8.10
CA GLN A 400 -13.85 -2.95 7.70
C GLN A 400 -14.38 -2.05 8.84
N ASP A 401 -15.28 -2.58 9.68
CA ASP A 401 -15.84 -1.89 10.86
C ASP A 401 -14.89 -1.82 12.07
N GLY A 402 -13.72 -2.45 12.00
CA GLY A 402 -12.72 -2.49 13.05
C GLY A 402 -12.80 -3.71 13.98
N ALA A 403 -13.69 -4.68 13.73
CA ALA A 403 -13.67 -5.95 14.46
C ALA A 403 -12.40 -6.76 14.14
N LEU A 404 -11.78 -7.34 15.17
CA LEU A 404 -10.56 -8.14 15.00
C LEU A 404 -10.90 -9.53 14.45
N ILE A 405 -10.25 -9.92 13.34
CA ILE A 405 -10.35 -11.25 12.74
C ILE A 405 -9.31 -12.18 13.33
N ASP A 406 -8.05 -11.76 13.29
CA ASP A 406 -6.89 -12.51 13.77
C ASP A 406 -5.79 -11.56 14.25
N GLN A 407 -4.98 -12.02 15.19
CA GLN A 407 -3.78 -11.34 15.65
C GLN A 407 -2.70 -12.37 15.95
N TRP A 408 -1.50 -12.12 15.45
CA TRP A 408 -0.34 -12.96 15.72
C TRP A 408 0.95 -12.14 15.70
N GLN A 409 2.05 -12.76 16.14
CA GLN A 409 3.33 -12.10 16.32
C GLN A 409 4.50 -13.03 16.03
N LEU A 410 5.54 -12.49 15.40
CA LEU A 410 6.88 -13.05 15.32
C LEU A 410 7.80 -12.26 16.23
N ALA A 411 8.66 -12.96 16.95
CA ALA A 411 9.75 -12.38 17.71
C ALA A 411 11.06 -13.05 17.29
N LYS A 412 12.05 -12.25 16.91
CA LYS A 412 13.42 -12.72 16.69
C LYS A 412 14.18 -12.62 17.99
N ALA A 413 15.10 -13.56 18.23
CA ALA A 413 16.02 -13.42 19.34
C ALA A 413 16.82 -12.12 19.14
N ALA A 414 16.79 -11.22 20.13
CA ALA A 414 17.57 -10.00 20.09
C ALA A 414 19.02 -10.33 19.71
N PRO A 415 19.64 -9.61 18.74
CA PRO A 415 21.03 -9.86 18.38
C PRO A 415 21.86 -9.76 19.65
N ALA A 416 22.69 -10.78 19.91
CA ALA A 416 23.55 -10.82 21.08
C ALA A 416 24.33 -9.51 21.13
N ARG A 417 24.03 -8.64 22.11
CA ARG A 417 24.82 -7.43 22.34
C ARG A 417 26.23 -7.92 22.61
N LEU A 418 27.13 -7.75 21.63
CA LEU A 418 28.55 -7.92 21.84
C LEU A 418 28.90 -7.06 23.04
N LYS A 419 29.16 -7.70 24.18
CA LYS A 419 29.79 -7.03 25.31
C LYS A 419 31.12 -6.55 24.78
N MET A 420 31.21 -5.27 24.44
CA MET A 420 32.48 -4.58 24.29
C MET A 420 33.23 -4.83 25.59
N ALA A 421 34.26 -5.67 25.53
CA ALA A 421 35.17 -5.86 26.64
C ALA A 421 35.82 -4.50 26.94
N GLN A 422 35.70 -4.06 28.19
CA GLN A 422 36.31 -2.84 28.70
C GLN A 422 37.83 -2.94 28.70
#